data_AF-A0A4V3RUC1-F1
#
_entry.id   AF-A0A4V3RUC1-F1
#
_cell.length_a   1.000
_cell.length_b   1.000
_cell.length_c   1.000
_cell.angle_alpha   90.00
_cell.angle_beta   90.00
_cell.angle_gamma   90.00
#
_symmetry.space_group_name_H-M   'P 1'
#
loop_
_entity.id
_entity.type
_entity.pdbx_description
1 polymer ?
#
loop_
_entity_poly.entity_id
_entity_poly.type
_entity_poly.pdbx_seq_one_letter_code
_entity_poly.pdbx_strand_id
1 'polypeptide(L)'
;MSKTRNYNPDTLAVMERFFTAIEACKQQKLIKTITAYCAECGIDAPHFYTQRKDRTRGFFEIGWAVPLIRNCGVSARWLLTGVGSMFAE
;
A
#
# COMPACT_ATOMS: atom_id res chain seq x y z
N MET A 1 -19.63 -2.39 10.68
CA MET A 1 -18.33 -1.67 10.78
C MET A 1 -17.24 -2.71 10.96
N SER A 2 -16.16 -2.65 10.17
CA SER A 2 -14.99 -3.51 10.43
C SER A 2 -14.43 -3.20 11.82
N LYS A 3 -14.17 -4.24 12.62
CA LYS A 3 -13.54 -4.10 13.94
C LYS A 3 -12.08 -3.68 13.77
N THR A 4 -11.60 -2.83 14.67
CA THR A 4 -10.17 -2.56 14.76
C THR A 4 -9.42 -3.85 15.08
N ARG A 5 -8.26 -4.02 14.47
CA ARG A 5 -7.37 -5.17 14.66
C ARG A 5 -6.11 -4.72 15.40
N ASN A 6 -5.70 -5.52 16.38
CA ASN A 6 -4.39 -5.38 17.00
C ASN A 6 -3.35 -6.09 16.12
N TYR A 7 -2.74 -5.33 15.23
CA TYR A 7 -1.72 -5.84 14.32
C TYR A 7 -0.36 -5.94 15.00
N ASN A 8 0.46 -6.90 14.58
CA ASN A 8 1.86 -6.89 14.98
C ASN A 8 2.57 -5.64 14.40
N PRO A 9 3.66 -5.17 15.04
CA PRO A 9 4.38 -3.98 14.59
C PRO A 9 4.88 -4.07 13.14
N ASP A 10 5.32 -5.25 12.70
CA ASP A 10 5.80 -5.46 11.33
C ASP A 10 4.70 -5.25 10.29
N THR A 11 3.48 -5.69 10.58
CA THR A 11 2.32 -5.51 9.71
C THR A 11 1.98 -4.04 9.59
N LEU A 12 2.00 -3.29 10.70
CA LEU A 12 1.82 -1.84 10.67
C LEU A 12 2.92 -1.16 9.85
N ALA A 13 4.18 -1.59 10.01
CA ALA A 13 5.30 -1.05 9.25
C ALA A 13 5.19 -1.34 7.74
N VAL A 14 4.73 -2.53 7.34
CA VAL A 14 4.43 -2.86 5.95
C VAL A 14 3.31 -1.99 5.40
N MET A 15 2.22 -1.81 6.16
CA MET A 15 1.14 -0.91 5.76
C MET A 15 1.66 0.52 5.56
N GLU A 16 2.43 1.07 6.51
CA GLU A 16 2.98 2.41 6.35
C GLU A 16 3.83 2.54 5.09
N ARG A 17 4.76 1.61 4.86
CA ARG A 17 5.58 1.60 3.65
C ARG A 17 4.74 1.48 2.38
N PHE A 18 3.67 0.69 2.37
CA PHE A 18 2.75 0.60 1.24
C PHE A 18 2.12 1.96 0.91
N PHE A 19 1.60 2.68 1.90
CA PHE A 19 0.99 3.98 1.65
C PHE A 19 2.02 5.07 1.30
N THR A 20 3.23 4.99 1.85
CA THR A 20 4.36 5.83 1.41
C THR A 20 4.70 5.56 -0.06
N ALA A 21 4.79 4.28 -0.45
CA ALA A 21 5.10 3.89 -1.83
C ALA A 21 4.01 4.35 -2.81
N ILE A 22 2.72 4.24 -2.46
CA ILE A 22 1.63 4.75 -3.30
C ILE A 22 1.79 6.24 -3.59
N GLU A 23 2.11 7.04 -2.58
CA GLU A 23 2.27 8.48 -2.76
C GLU A 23 3.51 8.81 -3.59
N ALA A 24 4.62 8.11 -3.38
CA ALA A 24 5.81 8.25 -4.21
C ALA A 24 5.52 7.88 -5.68
N CYS A 25 4.82 6.77 -5.94
CA CYS A 25 4.43 6.35 -7.28
C CYS A 25 3.50 7.38 -7.95
N LYS A 26 2.58 7.98 -7.20
CA LYS A 26 1.71 9.05 -7.69
C LYS A 26 2.52 10.31 -8.03
N GLN A 27 3.45 10.72 -7.17
CA GLN A 27 4.31 11.89 -7.40
C GLN A 27 5.20 11.72 -8.64
N GLN A 28 5.73 10.51 -8.86
CA GLN A 28 6.51 10.16 -10.04
C GLN A 28 5.65 9.88 -11.28
N LYS A 29 4.33 10.04 -11.20
CA LYS A 29 3.36 9.78 -12.29
C LYS A 29 3.35 8.33 -12.79
N LEU A 30 3.83 7.38 -11.99
CA LEU A 30 3.71 5.93 -12.23
C LEU A 30 2.26 5.46 -12.03
N ILE A 31 1.51 6.18 -11.17
CA ILE A 31 0.08 5.99 -10.96
C ILE A 31 -0.62 7.31 -11.29
N LYS A 32 -1.61 7.28 -12.18
CA LYS A 32 -2.38 8.48 -12.55
C LYS A 32 -3.14 9.06 -11.37
N THR A 33 -3.98 8.24 -10.73
CA THR A 33 -4.77 8.62 -9.57
C THR A 33 -4.96 7.40 -8.66
N ILE A 34 -5.20 7.64 -7.37
CA ILE A 34 -5.50 6.57 -6.41
C ILE A 34 -6.82 5.88 -6.78
N THR A 35 -7.80 6.62 -7.30
CA THR A 35 -9.07 6.03 -7.75
C THR A 35 -8.87 5.07 -8.91
N ALA A 36 -8.04 5.42 -9.90
CA ALA A 36 -7.70 4.53 -11.00
C ALA A 36 -6.95 3.29 -10.49
N TYR A 37 -5.99 3.48 -9.57
CA TYR A 37 -5.29 2.38 -8.91
C TYR A 37 -6.27 1.40 -8.24
N CYS A 38 -7.19 1.92 -7.42
CA CYS A 38 -8.17 1.09 -6.75
C CYS A 38 -9.06 0.32 -7.75
N ALA A 39 -9.52 0.98 -8.82
CA ALA A 39 -10.34 0.34 -9.85
C ALA A 39 -9.59 -0.78 -10.60
N GLU A 40 -8.34 -0.53 -11.02
CA GLU A 40 -7.51 -1.51 -11.73
C GLU A 40 -7.13 -2.71 -10.86
N CYS A 41 -7.06 -2.50 -9.54
CA CYS A 41 -6.63 -3.53 -8.58
C CYS A 41 -7.81 -4.21 -7.87
N GLY A 42 -9.06 -3.86 -8.20
CA GLY A 42 -10.25 -4.40 -7.53
C GLY A 42 -10.38 -4.01 -6.05
N ILE A 43 -9.79 -2.88 -5.67
CA ILE A 43 -9.81 -2.37 -4.28
C ILE A 43 -11.04 -1.48 -4.11
N ASP A 44 -11.81 -1.73 -3.05
CA ASP A 44 -12.86 -0.82 -2.61
C ASP A 44 -12.23 0.51 -2.14
N ALA A 45 -12.50 1.61 -2.85
CA ALA A 45 -11.91 2.91 -2.56
C ALA A 45 -12.27 3.43 -1.15
N PRO A 46 -13.52 3.38 -0.68
CA PRO A 46 -13.85 3.62 0.74
C PRO A 46 -13.00 2.82 1.73
N HIS A 47 -12.77 1.52 1.50
CA HIS A 47 -11.89 0.72 2.35
C HIS A 47 -10.45 1.21 2.30
N PHE A 48 -9.93 1.54 1.12
CA PHE A 48 -8.60 2.12 0.94
C PHE A 48 -8.43 3.39 1.77
N TYR A 49 -9.33 4.36 1.63
CA TYR A 49 -9.23 5.63 2.36
C TYR A 49 -9.46 5.48 3.87
N THR A 50 -10.31 4.54 4.28
CA THR A 50 -10.54 4.23 5.70
C THR A 50 -9.29 3.63 6.33
N GLN A 51 -8.69 2.63 5.67
CA GLN A 51 -7.41 2.03 6.07
C GLN A 51 -6.25 3.03 5.99
N ARG A 52 -6.34 4.01 5.09
CA ARG A 52 -5.38 5.10 4.96
C ARG A 52 -5.33 5.97 6.22
N LYS A 53 -6.51 6.29 6.77
CA LYS A 53 -6.66 7.13 7.96
C LYS A 53 -6.32 6.39 9.24
N ASP A 54 -6.61 5.10 9.29
CA ASP A 54 -6.41 4.26 10.48
C ASP A 54 -5.97 2.85 10.06
N ARG A 55 -4.75 2.47 10.45
CA ARG A 55 -4.13 1.19 10.07
C ARG A 55 -4.79 -0.02 10.73
N THR A 56 -5.60 0.20 11.75
CA THR A 56 -6.23 -0.88 12.49
C THR A 56 -7.54 -1.35 11.85
N ARG A 57 -8.05 -0.68 10.81
CA ARG A 57 -9.40 -0.92 10.24
C ARG A 57 -9.61 -2.27 9.55
N GLY A 58 -8.57 -3.08 9.37
CA GLY A 58 -8.72 -4.47 8.98
C GLY A 58 -8.96 -4.76 7.51
N PHE A 59 -8.91 -3.74 6.65
CA PHE A 59 -9.22 -3.87 5.21
C PHE A 59 -8.01 -4.17 4.34
N PHE A 60 -6.81 -3.85 4.83
CA PHE A 60 -5.59 -4.03 4.06
C PHE A 60 -5.36 -5.50 3.73
N GLU A 61 -5.04 -5.77 2.47
CA GLU A 61 -4.62 -7.08 1.97
C GLU A 61 -3.28 -6.92 1.26
N ILE A 62 -2.40 -7.93 1.38
CA ILE A 62 -1.08 -7.88 0.72
C ILE A 62 -1.19 -7.78 -0.81
N GLY A 63 -2.29 -8.27 -1.38
CA GLY A 63 -2.62 -8.13 -2.80
C GLY A 63 -2.67 -6.68 -3.26
N TRP A 64 -2.98 -5.72 -2.37
CA TRP A 64 -2.98 -4.30 -2.69
C TRP A 64 -1.60 -3.78 -3.06
N ALA A 65 -0.51 -4.43 -2.61
CA ALA A 65 0.85 -3.97 -2.89
C ALA A 65 1.48 -4.61 -4.13
N VAL A 66 0.92 -5.73 -4.63
CA VAL A 66 1.42 -6.44 -5.81
C VAL A 66 1.53 -5.54 -7.05
N PRO A 67 0.56 -4.68 -7.37
CA PRO A 67 0.65 -3.78 -8.52
C PRO A 67 1.79 -2.76 -8.41
N LEU A 68 2.11 -2.28 -7.20
CA LEU A 68 3.27 -1.39 -6.99
C LEU A 68 4.59 -2.09 -7.30
N ILE A 69 4.71 -3.34 -6.86
CA ILE A 69 5.91 -4.13 -7.08
C ILE A 69 6.06 -4.45 -8.57
N ARG A 70 4.99 -4.93 -9.19
CA ARG A 70 5.00 -5.40 -10.58
C ARG A 70 5.07 -4.26 -11.60
N ASN A 71 4.33 -3.18 -11.38
CA ASN A 71 4.11 -2.15 -12.40
C ASN A 71 4.85 -0.84 -12.10
N CYS A 72 5.16 -0.55 -10.83
CA CYS A 72 5.80 0.70 -10.42
C CYS A 72 7.25 0.51 -9.96
N GLY A 73 7.81 -0.71 -10.02
CA GLY A 73 9.20 -0.99 -9.64
C GLY A 73 9.47 -0.92 -8.14
N VAL A 74 8.44 -0.96 -7.28
CA VAL A 74 8.65 -0.94 -5.83
C VAL A 74 9.31 -2.24 -5.37
N SER A 75 10.41 -2.14 -4.64
CA SER A 75 11.14 -3.27 -4.10
C SER A 75 10.30 -4.03 -3.08
N ALA A 76 10.02 -5.31 -3.35
CA ALA A 76 9.34 -6.20 -2.39
C ALA A 76 10.13 -6.34 -1.09
N ARG A 77 11.48 -6.36 -1.17
CA ARG A 77 12.36 -6.42 0.00
C ARG A 77 12.19 -5.18 0.86
N TRP A 78 12.23 -3.99 0.27
CA TRP A 78 12.03 -2.75 1.01
C TRP A 78 10.63 -2.66 1.59
N LEU A 79 9.60 -3.03 0.82
CA LEU A 79 8.21 -2.99 1.28
C LEU A 79 8.00 -3.89 2.51
N LEU A 80 8.53 -5.11 2.50
CA LEU A 80 8.33 -6.08 3.56
C LEU A 80 9.25 -5.84 4.77
N THR A 81 10.49 -5.41 4.54
CA THR A 81 11.54 -5.40 5.60
C THR A 81 12.03 -4.00 5.95
N GLY A 82 11.77 -2.99 5.13
CA GLY A 82 12.38 -1.66 5.24
C GLY A 82 13.84 -1.59 4.81
N VAL A 83 14.45 -2.70 4.39
CA VAL A 83 15.86 -2.76 4.00
C VAL A 83 16.04 -2.43 2.51
N GLY A 84 17.00 -1.55 2.21
CA GLY A 84 17.36 -1.14 0.85
C GLY A 84 16.59 0.09 0.37
N SER A 85 16.51 0.27 -0.94
CA SER A 85 15.80 1.38 -1.60
C SER A 85 14.35 1.01 -1.91
N MET A 86 13.46 2.02 -1.88
CA MET A 86 12.03 1.86 -2.18
C MET A 86 11.78 1.33 -3.59
N PHE A 87 12.49 1.87 -4.58
CA PHE A 87 12.44 1.38 -5.95
C PHE A 87 13.63 0.45 -6.15
N ALA A 88 13.36 -0.76 -6.64
CA ALA A 88 14.40 -1.65 -7.15
C ALA A 88 14.77 -1.15 -8.55
N GLU A 89 16.06 -0.99 -8.82
CA GLU A 89 16.58 -0.79 -10.18
C GLU A 89 16.21 -1.95 -11.10
#